data_AF-A0A5P2BEB6-F1
#
_entry.id   AF-A0A5P2BEB6-F1
#
_cell.length_a   1.000
_cell.length_b   1.000
_cell.length_c   1.000
_cell.angle_alpha   90.00
_cell.angle_beta   90.00
_cell.angle_gamma   90.00
#
_symmetry.space_group_name_H-M   'P 1'
#
loop_
_entity.id
_entity.type
_entity.pdbx_description
1 polymer ?
#
loop_
_entity_poly.entity_id
_entity_poly.type
_entity_poly.pdbx_seq_one_letter_code
_entity_poly.pdbx_strand_id
1 'polypeptide(L)' 'MECRADGTVRLVSWSPADGFHIDDDVERGPGAVARLEAEPGDDDDQPDLPYEIRCADGTPRAKVLPDRDDD' A
#
# COMPACT_ATOMS: atom_id res chain seq x y z
N MET A 1 7.27 -7.47 -1.58
CA MET A 1 7.58 -6.20 -2.28
C MET A 1 9.05 -6.19 -2.64
N GLU A 2 9.46 -5.46 -3.68
CA GLU A 2 10.86 -5.39 -4.14
C GLU A 2 11.28 -3.94 -4.42
N CYS A 3 12.46 -3.56 -3.92
CA CYS A 3 13.14 -2.32 -4.31
C CYS A 3 14.20 -2.62 -5.37
N ARG A 4 14.20 -1.82 -6.44
CA ARG A 4 15.16 -1.92 -7.53
C ARG A 4 16.34 -0.98 -7.30
N ALA A 5 17.45 -1.28 -7.98
CA ALA A 5 18.67 -0.50 -7.89
C ALA A 5 18.50 0.97 -8.35
N ASP A 6 17.53 1.24 -9.23
CA ASP A 6 17.20 2.60 -9.67
C ASP A 6 16.32 3.38 -8.67
N GLY A 7 15.94 2.77 -7.55
CA GLY A 7 15.12 3.38 -6.50
C GLY A 7 13.61 3.18 -6.69
N THR A 8 13.16 2.58 -7.78
CA THR A 8 11.75 2.21 -7.95
C THR A 8 11.36 1.01 -7.09
N VAL A 9 10.10 0.99 -6.67
CA VAL A 9 9.47 -0.12 -5.97
C VAL A 9 8.51 -0.86 -6.88
N ARG A 10 8.46 -2.19 -6.74
CA ARG A 10 7.45 -3.04 -7.37
C ARG A 10 6.74 -3.90 -6.34
N LEU A 11 5.41 -3.88 -6.38
CA LEU A 11 4.55 -4.73 -5.58
C LEU A 11 4.49 -6.14 -6.21
N VAL A 12 5.33 -7.05 -5.73
CA VAL A 12 5.35 -8.47 -6.16
C VAL A 12 4.42 -9.34 -5.31
N SER A 13 4.46 -9.16 -4.00
CA SER A 13 3.62 -9.85 -3.02
C SER A 13 3.62 -9.04 -1.73
N TRP A 14 2.45 -8.86 -1.16
CA TRP A 14 2.20 -8.18 0.11
C TRP A 14 0.86 -8.66 0.67
N SER A 15 0.73 -8.65 1.98
CA SER A 15 -0.51 -8.99 2.69
C SER A 15 -0.79 -7.91 3.73
N PRO A 16 -2.05 -7.48 3.88
CA PRO A 16 -2.43 -6.46 4.85
C PRO A 16 -2.47 -7.03 6.28
N ALA A 17 -2.86 -6.19 7.24
CA ALA A 17 -3.17 -6.65 8.59
C ALA A 17 -4.35 -7.63 8.60
N ASP A 18 -4.50 -8.39 9.69
CA ASP A 18 -5.61 -9.32 9.86
C ASP A 18 -6.96 -8.60 9.77
N GLY A 19 -7.94 -9.22 9.11
CA GLY A 19 -9.26 -8.63 8.88
C GLY A 19 -9.38 -7.68 7.69
N PHE A 20 -8.28 -7.38 7.00
CA PHE A 20 -8.26 -6.56 5.79
C PHE A 20 -8.00 -7.39 4.54
N HIS A 21 -8.52 -6.93 3.41
CA HIS A 21 -8.24 -7.46 2.08
C HIS A 21 -7.76 -6.34 1.16
N ILE A 22 -7.20 -6.70 0.01
CA ILE A 22 -6.64 -5.75 -0.95
C ILE A 22 -7.65 -5.57 -2.05
N ASP A 23 -8.03 -4.33 -2.31
CA ASP A 23 -8.90 -3.99 -3.43
C ASP A 23 -8.18 -4.22 -4.79
N ASP A 24 -8.93 -4.19 -5.89
CA ASP A 24 -8.39 -4.28 -7.24
C ASP A 24 -7.63 -3.01 -7.68
N ASP A 25 -7.85 -1.85 -7.04
CA ASP A 25 -7.16 -0.59 -7.33
C ASP A 25 -5.73 -0.55 -6.74
N VAL A 26 -4.83 -1.27 -7.42
CA VAL A 26 -3.42 -1.43 -7.01
C VAL A 26 -2.46 -0.83 -8.05
N GLU A 27 -1.80 0.27 -7.69
CA GLU A 27 -0.64 0.80 -8.43
C GLU A 27 0.63 -0.01 -8.10
N ARG A 28 0.80 -1.15 -8.77
CA ARG A 28 1.90 -2.11 -8.47
C ARG A 28 3.31 -1.64 -8.82
N GLY A 29 3.47 -0.61 -9.65
CA GLY A 29 4.77 -0.23 -10.21
C GLY A 29 5.33 -1.23 -11.24
N PRO A 30 6.61 -1.11 -11.66
CA PRO A 30 7.67 -0.33 -11.02
C PRO A 30 7.47 1.18 -11.12
N GLY A 31 7.62 1.88 -10.01
CA GLY A 31 7.50 3.33 -9.92
C GLY A 31 8.19 3.89 -8.67
N ALA A 32 8.30 5.21 -8.55
CA ALA A 32 8.88 5.83 -7.35
C ALA A 32 8.06 5.53 -6.08
N VAL A 33 6.76 5.27 -6.26
CA VAL A 33 5.80 4.87 -5.24
C VAL A 33 4.95 3.74 -5.82
N ALA A 34 4.64 2.74 -5.01
CA ALA A 34 3.54 1.80 -5.27
C ALA A 34 2.39 2.13 -4.31
N ARG A 35 1.15 2.02 -4.78
CA ARG A 35 -0.04 2.29 -3.97
C ARG A 35 -0.99 1.11 -4.00
N LEU A 36 -1.72 0.96 -2.91
CA LEU A 36 -2.81 0.01 -2.76
C LEU A 36 -3.73 0.53 -1.68
N GLU A 37 -4.96 0.08 -1.71
CA GLU A 37 -5.92 0.24 -0.63
C GLU A 37 -6.14 -1.10 0.06
N ALA A 38 -6.33 -1.07 1.37
CA ALA A 38 -6.76 -2.23 2.12
C ALA A 38 -8.11 -1.93 2.75
N GLU A 39 -9.13 -2.68 2.33
CA GLU A 39 -10.50 -2.55 2.82
C GLU A 39 -10.72 -3.58 3.95
N PRO A 40 -11.44 -3.24 5.02
CA PRO A 40 -11.85 -4.22 6.02
C PRO A 40 -12.85 -5.22 5.42
N GLY A 41 -13.04 -6.37 6.08
CA GLY A 41 -14.09 -7.30 5.69
C GLY A 41 -15.50 -6.70 5.82
N ASP A 42 -16.48 -7.22 5.07
CA ASP A 42 -17.85 -6.68 4.99
C ASP A 42 -18.59 -6.52 6.35
N ASP A 43 -18.18 -7.26 7.38
CA ASP A 43 -18.78 -7.23 8.73
C ASP A 43 -18.10 -6.22 9.68
N ASP A 44 -17.15 -5.42 9.19
CA ASP A 44 -16.30 -4.54 10.01
C ASP A 44 -16.38 -3.08 9.53
N ASP A 45 -16.76 -2.16 10.44
CA ASP A 45 -16.99 -0.74 10.16
C ASP A 45 -15.69 0.12 10.18
N GLN A 46 -14.51 -0.51 10.13
CA GLN A 46 -13.25 0.23 10.01
C GLN A 46 -13.19 1.02 8.69
N PRO A 47 -12.42 2.13 8.63
CA PRO A 47 -12.18 2.81 7.37
C PRO A 47 -11.18 2.02 6.51
N ASP A 48 -11.23 2.27 5.21
CA ASP A 48 -10.21 1.79 4.28
C ASP A 48 -8.86 2.39 4.61
N LEU A 49 -7.80 1.63 4.36
CA LEU A 49 -6.43 2.03 4.68
C LEU A 49 -5.65 2.22 3.38
N PRO A 50 -5.52 3.47 2.88
CA PRO A 50 -4.68 3.75 1.73
C PRO A 50 -3.20 3.65 2.11
N TYR A 51 -2.44 2.83 1.37
CA TYR A 51 -1.00 2.65 1.57
C TYR A 51 -0.19 3.28 0.46
N GLU A 52 0.84 4.05 0.85
CA GLU A 52 1.96 4.37 -0.02
C GLU A 52 3.18 3.54 0.37
N ILE A 53 3.80 2.93 -0.64
CA ILE A 53 5.02 2.15 -0.47
C ILE A 53 6.15 2.80 -1.24
N ARG A 54 7.27 3.02 -0.56
CA ARG A 54 8.49 3.64 -1.11
C ARG A 54 9.72 2.86 -0.72
N CYS A 55 10.80 3.00 -1.48
CA CYS A 55 12.10 2.48 -1.08
C CYS A 55 12.79 3.46 -0.12
N ALA A 56 13.19 2.96 1.04
CA ALA A 56 14.08 3.65 1.98
C ALA A 56 15.25 2.72 2.30
N ASP A 57 16.47 3.18 2.04
CA ASP A 57 17.70 2.41 2.25
C ASP A 57 17.67 1.03 1.56
N GLY A 58 17.16 0.99 0.32
CA GLY A 58 17.03 -0.25 -0.47
C GLY A 58 15.94 -1.21 0.02
N THR A 59 15.16 -0.83 1.03
CA THR A 59 14.10 -1.66 1.61
C THR A 59 12.72 -1.03 1.35
N PRO A 60 11.71 -1.80 0.91
CA PRO A 60 10.37 -1.27 0.74
C PRO A 60 9.75 -0.95 2.11
N ARG A 61 9.19 0.25 2.24
CA ARG A 61 8.48 0.75 3.42
C ARG A 61 7.07 1.14 3.03
N ALA A 62 6.09 0.44 3.59
CA ALA A 62 4.69 0.81 3.49
C ALA A 62 4.33 1.81 4.59
N LYS A 63 3.49 2.78 4.27
CA LYS A 63 2.95 3.76 5.21
C LYS A 63 1.47 3.99 4.88
N VAL A 64 0.63 3.95 5.91
CA VAL A 64 -0.78 4.38 5.81
C VAL A 64 -0.81 5.89 5.61
N LEU A 65 -1.53 6.33 4.58
CA LEU A 65 -1.87 7.73 4.41
C LEU A 65 -3.06 8.06 5.30
N PRO A 66 -3.07 9.20 6.01
CA PRO A 66 -4.30 9.67 6.62
C PRO A 66 -5.31 9.96 5.50
N ASP A 67 -6.53 9.48 5.67
CA ASP A 67 -7.66 9.90 4.84
C ASP A 67 -7.71 11.42 4.82
N ARG A 68 -7.58 11.99 3.62
CA ARG A 68 -7.77 13.42 3.43
C ARG A 68 -9.27 13.69 3.36
N ASP A 69 -9.93 13.63 4.50
CA ASP A 69 -11.07 14.51 4.77
C ASP A 69 -10.49 15.91 5.03
N ASP A 70 -10.21 16.65 3.95
CA ASP A 70 -10.05 18.10 4.02
C ASP A 70 -11.46 18.69 3.80
N ASP A 71 -12.05 19.15 4.91
CA ASP A 71 -13.36 19.80 5.11
C ASP A 71 -13.75 20.86 4.05
#